data_AF-A0A652KFR0-F1
#
_entry.id   AF-A0A652KFR0-F1
#
_cell.length_a   1.000
_cell.length_b   1.000
_cell.length_c   1.000
_cell.angle_alpha   90.00
_cell.angle_beta   90.00
_cell.angle_gamma   90.00
#
_symmetry.space_group_name_H-M   'P 1'
#
loop_
_entity.id
_entity.type
_entity.pdbx_description
1 polymer ?
#
loop_
_entity_poly.entity_id
_entity_poly.type
_entity_poly.pdbx_seq_one_letter_code
_entity_poly.pdbx_strand_id
1 'polypeptide(L)'
;MGLQSSYEATRGDEKKLLRSIKPGDHLYVINEHYDRGPTYSEWIVTDTTSLMGNREVESPTNGAVTTAQSLLRKERKIFTQRPSHLPNLGARDSHDAYTEDAQRAAKAVADLHARQQADDLSRRYRTAASR
;
A
#
# COMPACT_ATOMS: atom_id res chain seq x y z
N MET A 1 16.49 -10.44 25.71
CA MET A 1 16.69 -9.02 25.29
C MET A 1 15.35 -8.52 24.80
N GLY A 2 14.75 -7.52 25.47
CA GLY A 2 13.49 -6.95 25.02
C GLY A 2 13.71 -6.24 23.68
N LEU A 3 12.99 -6.66 22.63
CA LEU A 3 12.99 -5.96 21.35
C LEU A 3 12.53 -4.52 21.61
N GLN A 4 13.37 -3.54 21.27
CA GLN A 4 12.96 -2.14 21.24
C GLN A 4 11.71 -2.04 20.35
N SER A 5 10.65 -1.41 20.85
CA SER A 5 9.39 -1.24 20.12
C SER A 5 9.53 -0.30 18.93
N SER A 6 10.52 0.61 18.98
CA SER A 6 10.85 1.51 17.88
C SER A 6 12.30 1.98 17.91
N TYR A 7 12.76 2.46 16.75
CA TYR A 7 14.03 3.13 16.53
C TYR A 7 13.76 4.53 15.98
N GLU A 8 14.46 5.53 16.48
CA GLU A 8 14.38 6.91 16.00
C GLU A 8 15.64 7.28 15.21
N ALA A 9 15.57 8.28 14.33
CA ALA A 9 16.71 8.75 13.53
C ALA A 9 17.76 9.51 14.34
N THR A 10 18.28 8.87 15.38
CA THR A 10 19.41 9.30 16.18
C THR A 10 20.60 8.40 15.88
N ARG A 11 21.82 8.93 16.02
CA ARG A 11 23.06 8.15 15.80
C ARG A 11 23.15 6.90 16.70
N GLY A 12 22.56 6.97 17.90
CA GLY A 12 22.52 5.87 18.85
C GLY A 12 21.59 4.76 18.40
N ASP A 13 20.36 5.10 18.04
CA ASP A 13 19.36 4.10 17.63
C ASP A 13 19.64 3.56 16.23
N GLU A 14 20.24 4.33 15.32
CA GLU A 14 20.73 3.83 14.03
C GLU A 14 21.73 2.69 14.23
N LYS A 15 22.70 2.86 15.14
CA LYS A 15 23.67 1.81 15.48
C LYS A 15 23.01 0.60 16.16
N LYS A 16 21.99 0.82 16.99
CA LYS A 16 21.26 -0.27 17.63
C LYS A 16 20.47 -1.07 16.60
N LEU A 17 19.70 -0.39 15.74
CA LEU A 17 18.93 -0.99 14.64
C LEU A 17 19.82 -1.91 13.82
N LEU A 18 20.93 -1.40 13.30
CA LEU A 18 21.84 -2.17 12.44
C LEU A 18 22.46 -3.40 13.14
N ARG A 19 22.57 -3.38 14.47
CA ARG A 19 23.08 -4.52 15.25
C ARG A 19 22.01 -5.54 15.63
N SER A 20 20.76 -5.11 15.81
CA SER A 20 19.68 -5.95 16.32
C SER A 20 18.91 -6.66 15.23
N ILE A 21 18.76 -6.03 14.05
CA ILE A 21 17.95 -6.59 12.96
C ILE A 21 18.61 -7.81 12.31
N LYS A 22 17.77 -8.77 11.92
CA LYS A 22 18.13 -10.03 11.28
C LYS A 22 17.27 -10.26 10.03
N PRO A 23 17.71 -11.11 9.08
CA PRO A 23 16.89 -11.42 7.92
C PRO A 23 15.55 -12.02 8.38
N GLY A 24 14.45 -11.58 7.78
CA GLY A 24 13.09 -11.94 8.14
C GLY A 24 12.45 -11.05 9.21
N ASP A 25 13.19 -10.13 9.84
CA ASP A 25 12.58 -9.18 10.77
C ASP A 25 11.64 -8.21 10.05
N HIS A 26 10.51 -7.92 10.68
CA HIS A 26 9.52 -6.98 10.17
C HIS A 26 9.74 -5.59 10.78
N LEU A 27 9.82 -4.60 9.91
CA LEU A 27 9.93 -3.19 10.25
C LEU A 27 8.69 -2.47 9.73
N TYR A 28 8.11 -1.63 10.57
CA TYR A 28 6.88 -0.91 10.29
C TYR A 28 7.14 0.59 10.32
N VAL A 29 6.60 1.30 9.34
CA VAL A 29 6.67 2.75 9.24
C VAL A 29 5.25 3.28 9.27
N ILE A 30 4.98 4.30 10.08
CA ILE A 30 3.68 4.98 10.09
C ILE A 30 3.75 6.13 9.10
N ASN A 31 2.86 6.14 8.12
CA ASN A 31 2.75 7.22 7.15
C ASN A 31 1.55 8.10 7.51
N GLU A 32 1.78 9.39 7.71
CA GLU A 32 0.73 10.37 7.91
C GLU A 32 0.32 10.97 6.56
N HIS A 33 -0.93 10.75 6.16
CA HIS A 33 -1.50 11.33 4.94
C HIS A 33 -2.48 12.44 5.31
N TYR A 34 -2.36 13.60 4.67
CA TYR A 34 -3.18 14.78 4.96
C TYR A 34 -4.68 14.54 4.69
N ASP A 35 -5.00 13.77 3.65
CA ASP A 35 -6.35 13.55 3.13
C ASP A 35 -6.99 12.23 3.61
N ARG A 36 -6.16 11.25 3.99
CA ARG A 36 -6.58 9.85 4.12
C ARG A 36 -6.38 9.24 5.51
N GLY A 37 -5.85 10.01 6.45
CA GLY A 37 -5.49 9.55 7.79
C GLY A 37 -4.22 8.69 7.81
N PRO A 38 -3.78 8.27 9.00
CA PRO A 38 -2.54 7.51 9.16
C PRO A 38 -2.68 6.09 8.61
N THR A 39 -1.61 5.60 7.99
CA THR A 39 -1.45 4.22 7.50
C THR A 39 -0.11 3.66 7.98
N TYR A 40 0.16 2.39 7.71
CA TYR A 40 1.51 1.85 7.88
C TYR A 40 2.04 1.18 6.62
N SER A 41 3.36 1.23 6.43
CA SER A 41 4.09 0.43 5.44
C SER A 41 4.92 -0.62 6.16
N GLU A 42 4.97 -1.83 5.60
CA GLU A 42 5.79 -2.93 6.08
C GLU A 42 7.06 -3.05 5.24
N TRP A 43 8.16 -3.37 5.89
CA TRP A 43 9.48 -3.57 5.31
C TRP A 43 10.12 -4.80 5.95
N ILE A 44 10.62 -5.72 5.12
CA ILE A 44 11.23 -6.97 5.58
C ILE A 44 12.73 -6.86 5.43
N VAL A 45 13.47 -7.15 6.50
CA VAL A 45 14.93 -7.22 6.44
C VAL A 45 15.33 -8.43 5.61
N THR A 46 16.11 -8.20 4.56
CA THR A 46 16.56 -9.25 3.65
C THR A 46 17.84 -9.91 4.16
N ASP A 47 18.26 -10.98 3.49
CA ASP A 47 19.58 -11.62 3.66
C ASP A 47 20.70 -10.84 2.96
N THR A 48 20.36 -9.87 2.14
CA THR A 48 21.29 -9.10 1.31
C THR A 48 21.79 -7.86 2.05
N THR A 49 23.02 -7.47 1.74
CA THR A 49 23.66 -6.26 2.24
C THR A 49 24.12 -5.40 1.08
N SER A 50 23.97 -4.09 1.20
CA SER A 50 24.49 -3.14 0.24
C SER A 50 26.03 -3.16 0.20
N LEU A 51 26.61 -2.52 -0.82
CA LEU A 51 28.06 -2.36 -0.97
C LEU A 51 28.76 -1.77 0.27
N MET A 52 28.04 -1.00 1.10
CA MET A 52 28.57 -0.40 2.33
C MET A 52 28.37 -1.29 3.56
N GLY A 53 27.90 -2.53 3.39
CA GLY A 53 27.67 -3.51 4.47
C GLY A 53 26.39 -3.29 5.27
N ASN A 54 25.48 -2.43 4.80
CA ASN A 54 24.20 -2.20 5.46
C ASN A 54 23.17 -3.21 4.96
N ARG A 55 22.40 -3.81 5.87
CA ARG A 55 21.30 -4.72 5.52
C ARG A 55 20.25 -4.01 4.68
N GLU A 56 19.81 -4.69 3.64
CA GLU A 56 18.74 -4.24 2.77
C GLU A 56 17.39 -4.64 3.35
N VAL A 57 16.38 -3.82 3.09
CA VAL A 57 15.00 -3.99 3.47
C VAL A 57 14.14 -3.85 2.24
N GLU A 58 13.14 -4.72 2.11
CA GLU A 58 12.23 -4.76 0.96
C GLU A 58 10.78 -4.58 1.42
N SER A 59 10.03 -3.77 0.67
CA SER A 59 8.60 -3.63 0.91
C SER A 59 7.82 -4.71 0.17
N PRO A 60 7.05 -5.57 0.87
CA PRO A 60 6.30 -6.65 0.22
C PRO A 60 5.13 -6.15 -0.64
N THR A 61 4.73 -4.89 -0.47
CA THR A 61 3.59 -4.29 -1.18
C THR A 61 3.94 -3.74 -2.55
N ASN A 62 5.17 -3.27 -2.76
CA ASN A 62 5.58 -2.65 -4.03
C ASN A 62 6.96 -3.09 -4.55
N GLY A 63 7.64 -4.00 -3.85
CA GLY A 63 8.97 -4.51 -4.23
C GLY A 63 10.10 -3.49 -4.11
N ALA A 64 9.86 -2.34 -3.46
CA ALA A 64 10.90 -1.34 -3.28
C ALA A 64 11.97 -1.86 -2.32
N VAL A 65 13.24 -1.73 -2.71
CA VAL A 65 14.41 -2.11 -1.90
C VAL A 65 15.16 -0.86 -1.44
N THR A 66 15.54 -0.81 -0.17
CA THR A 66 16.44 0.22 0.38
C THR A 66 17.30 -0.36 1.48
N THR A 67 18.15 0.44 2.14
CA THR A 67 18.87 -0.02 3.34
C THR A 67 18.11 0.34 4.61
N ALA A 68 18.23 -0.48 5.66
CA ALA A 68 17.60 -0.18 6.96
C ALA A 68 18.03 1.20 7.52
N GLN A 69 19.28 1.59 7.26
CA GLN A 69 19.81 2.91 7.62
C GLN A 69 19.12 4.05 6.86
N SER A 70 18.99 3.90 5.54
CA SER A 70 18.30 4.88 4.68
C SER A 70 16.82 5.00 5.06
N LEU A 71 16.17 3.87 5.33
CA LEU A 71 14.78 3.84 5.79
C LEU A 71 14.61 4.64 7.07
N LEU A 72 15.45 4.39 8.09
CA LEU A 72 15.35 5.08 9.37
C LEU A 72 15.55 6.59 9.24
N ARG A 73 16.52 7.02 8.42
CA ARG A 73 16.80 8.43 8.18
C ARG A 73 15.66 9.13 7.47
N LYS A 74 15.06 8.48 6.47
CA LYS A 74 13.97 9.03 5.67
C LYS A 74 12.69 9.16 6.52
N GLU A 75 12.31 8.08 7.20
CA GLU A 75 11.03 7.99 7.89
C GLU A 75 11.08 8.53 9.32
N ARG A 76 12.29 8.81 9.83
CA ARG A 76 12.61 9.36 11.16
C ARG A 76 12.24 8.46 12.35
N LYS A 77 11.35 7.48 12.16
CA LYS A 77 10.96 6.48 13.14
C LYS A 77 10.54 5.17 12.47
N ILE A 78 11.04 4.05 12.99
CA ILE A 78 10.67 2.69 12.57
C ILE A 78 10.19 1.92 13.79
N PHE A 79 9.14 1.13 13.64
CA PHE A 79 8.59 0.25 14.66
C PHE A 79 8.92 -1.21 14.36
N THR A 80 9.10 -2.02 15.39
CA THR A 80 9.32 -3.47 15.27
C THR A 80 8.05 -4.29 15.50
N GLN A 81 6.99 -3.62 15.94
CA GLN A 81 5.68 -4.21 16.17
C GLN A 81 4.68 -3.66 15.17
N ARG A 82 3.84 -4.55 14.65
CA ARG A 82 2.77 -4.16 13.74
C ARG A 82 1.78 -3.23 14.45
N PRO A 83 1.48 -2.04 13.90
CA PRO A 83 0.43 -1.18 14.43
C PRO A 83 -0.94 -1.88 14.30
N SER A 84 -1.64 -2.11 15.41
CA SER A 84 -2.92 -2.85 15.43
C SER A 84 -4.13 -2.06 14.90
N HIS A 85 -4.03 -0.73 14.87
CA HIS A 85 -5.16 0.16 14.55
C HIS A 85 -4.97 0.98 13.27
N LEU A 86 -3.90 0.72 12.51
CA LEU A 86 -3.63 1.41 11.26
C LEU A 86 -3.80 0.46 10.09
N PRO A 87 -4.40 0.89 8.96
CA PRO A 87 -4.44 0.08 7.76
C PRO A 87 -3.07 0.02 7.09
N ASN A 88 -2.75 -1.11 6.46
CA ASN A 88 -1.56 -1.24 5.62
C ASN A 88 -1.78 -0.43 4.33
N LEU A 89 -0.83 0.46 4.00
CA LEU A 89 -0.90 1.34 2.84
C LEU A 89 -1.07 0.56 1.53
N GLY A 90 -0.24 -0.45 1.28
CA GLY A 90 -0.30 -1.20 0.03
C GLY A 90 -1.54 -2.08 -0.10
N ALA A 91 -2.04 -2.63 1.01
CA ALA A 91 -3.31 -3.36 1.02
C ALA A 91 -4.50 -2.42 0.72
N ARG A 92 -4.47 -1.21 1.27
CA ARG A 92 -5.47 -0.18 1.01
C ARG A 92 -5.45 0.30 -0.43
N ASP A 93 -4.29 0.68 -0.96
CA ASP A 93 -4.15 1.17 -2.34
C ASP A 93 -4.61 0.11 -3.35
N SER A 94 -4.28 -1.16 -3.10
CA SER A 94 -4.78 -2.28 -3.92
C SER A 94 -6.31 -2.40 -3.85
N HIS A 95 -6.90 -2.34 -2.66
CA HIS A 95 -8.34 -2.42 -2.48
C HIS A 95 -9.08 -1.25 -3.15
N ASP A 96 -8.58 -0.03 -3.00
CA ASP A 96 -9.16 1.17 -3.61
C ASP A 96 -9.13 1.06 -5.16
N ALA A 97 -8.00 0.61 -5.72
CA ALA A 97 -7.87 0.36 -7.16
C ALA A 97 -8.87 -0.71 -7.66
N TYR A 98 -8.99 -1.85 -6.97
CA TYR A 98 -9.99 -2.87 -7.33
C TYR A 98 -11.42 -2.35 -7.26
N THR A 99 -11.73 -1.51 -6.27
CA THR A 99 -13.08 -0.95 -6.10
C THR A 99 -13.43 0.03 -7.21
N GLU A 100 -12.50 0.91 -7.60
CA GLU A 100 -12.70 1.84 -8.71
C GLU A 100 -12.91 1.13 -10.05
N ASP A 101 -12.11 0.10 -10.33
CA ASP A 101 -12.25 -0.69 -11.56
C ASP A 101 -13.57 -1.47 -11.59
N ALA A 102 -13.98 -2.05 -10.47
CA ALA A 102 -15.27 -2.72 -10.34
C ALA A 102 -16.44 -1.74 -10.56
N GLN A 103 -16.38 -0.54 -9.97
CA GLN A 103 -17.39 0.50 -10.17
C GLN A 103 -17.43 0.98 -11.62
N ARG A 104 -16.27 1.17 -12.27
CA ARG A 104 -16.17 1.57 -13.68
C ARG A 104 -16.79 0.51 -14.59
N ALA A 105 -16.50 -0.76 -14.35
CA ALA A 105 -17.09 -1.87 -15.10
C ALA A 105 -18.62 -1.95 -14.90
N ALA A 106 -19.10 -1.84 -13.66
CA ALA A 106 -20.53 -1.84 -13.35
C ALA A 106 -21.27 -0.71 -14.06
N LYS A 107 -20.69 0.50 -14.08
CA LYS A 107 -21.25 1.65 -14.80
C LYS A 107 -21.32 1.39 -16.31
N ALA A 108 -20.27 0.84 -16.91
CA ALA A 108 -20.24 0.53 -18.34
C ALA A 108 -21.33 -0.48 -18.74
N VAL A 109 -21.59 -1.50 -17.90
CA VAL A 109 -22.67 -2.47 -18.12
C VAL A 109 -24.05 -1.80 -18.01
N ALA A 110 -24.24 -0.96 -16.99
CA ALA A 110 -25.48 -0.20 -16.82
C ALA A 110 -25.76 0.72 -18.03
N ASP A 111 -24.73 1.43 -18.51
CA ASP A 111 -24.82 2.30 -19.69
C ASP A 111 -25.17 1.50 -20.96
N LEU A 112 -24.62 0.30 -21.12
CA LEU A 112 -24.96 -0.59 -22.23
C LEU A 112 -26.42 -1.05 -22.18
N HIS A 113 -26.89 -1.47 -21.00
CA HIS A 113 -28.28 -1.87 -20.80
C HIS A 113 -29.24 -0.71 -21.08
N ALA A 114 -28.91 0.50 -20.62
CA ALA A 114 -29.70 1.70 -20.90
C ALA A 114 -29.81 1.99 -22.40
N ARG A 115 -28.72 1.83 -23.17
CA ARG A 115 -28.73 1.99 -24.63
C ARG A 115 -29.59 0.93 -25.31
N GLN A 116 -29.45 -0.34 -24.94
CA GLN A 116 -30.27 -1.42 -25.51
C GLN A 116 -31.76 -1.19 -25.26
N GLN A 117 -32.13 -0.78 -24.04
CA GLN A 117 -33.52 -0.44 -23.71
C GLN A 117 -34.04 0.75 -24.53
N ALA A 118 -33.21 1.78 -24.73
CA ALA A 118 -33.57 2.93 -25.57
C ALA A 118 -33.77 2.54 -27.04
N ASP A 119 -32.90 1.70 -27.59
CA ASP A 119 -32.99 1.20 -28.96
C ASP A 119 -34.22 0.30 -29.15
N ASP A 120 -34.52 -0.56 -28.19
CA ASP A 120 -35.74 -1.39 -28.19
C ASP A 120 -37.00 -0.54 -28.16
N LEU A 121 -37.03 0.48 -27.31
CA LEU A 121 -38.15 1.41 -27.21
C LEU A 121 -38.34 2.19 -28.51
N SER A 122 -37.24 2.71 -29.08
CA SER A 122 -37.22 3.42 -30.36
C SER A 122 -37.75 2.54 -31.50
N ARG A 123 -37.30 1.28 -31.56
CA ARG A 123 -37.81 0.30 -32.54
C ARG A 123 -39.32 0.09 -32.41
N ARG A 124 -39.83 -0.13 -31.19
CA ARG A 124 -41.27 -0.36 -30.94
C ARG A 124 -42.13 0.79 -31.48
N TYR A 125 -41.77 2.04 -31.17
CA TYR A 125 -42.53 3.20 -31.63
C TYR A 125 -42.40 3.47 -33.12
N ARG A 126 -41.25 3.16 -33.74
CA ARG A 126 -41.08 3.28 -35.20
C ARG A 126 -41.98 2.32 -35.97
N THR A 127 -42.15 1.07 -35.49
CA THR A 127 -43.10 0.12 -36.07
C THR A 127 -44.57 0.46 -35.79
N ALA A 128 -44.86 1.14 -34.68
CA ALA A 128 -46.23 1.58 -34.37
C ALA A 128 -46.67 2.77 -35.23
N ALA A 129 -45.75 3.68 -35.57
CA ALA A 129 -46.02 4.85 -36.41
C ALA A 129 -46.14 4.55 -37.92
N SER A 130 -45.82 3.33 -38.35
CA SER A 130 -45.88 2.89 -39.75
C SER A 130 -47.14 2.06 -40.07
N ARG A 131 -48.09 1.99 -39.13
CA ARG A 131 -49.45 1.45 -39.31
C ARG A 131 -50.46 2.61 -39.32
#